data_AF-A0A1Y1WF06-F1
#
_entry.id   AF-A0A1Y1WF06-F1
#
_cell.length_a   1.000
_cell.length_b   1.000
_cell.length_c   1.000
_cell.angle_alpha   90.00
_cell.angle_beta   90.00
_cell.angle_gamma   90.00
#
_symmetry.space_group_name_H-M   'P 1'
#
loop_
_entity.id
_entity.type
_entity.pdbx_description
1 polymer ?
#
loop_
_entity_poly.entity_id
_entity_poly.type
_entity_poly.pdbx_seq_one_letter_code
_entity_poly.pdbx_strand_id
1 'polypeptide(L)'
;MLKHAKKDAAVRAMSDVLMRRLETWIIGTLDLKRITWGSPAYTIEKLGEYEAVHAVKSWLDVKRRLGNGRRCFGFFHRSVPLEPLVFVWVALTDEISSNVQSILTEPEGKPDESSAKCAIFYSINSQPGLSGALKHISESRGWTSDPQNLAAMEPAVRALGAHYLVNAKRGKGALDPVANFHLRNGACLHRVNWRGNTAYSGLRQSLGLMCNYNYVLDRVEDNNDRYVRFGEIALSGNDKYVQAAQAAGAKPKL
;
A
#
# COMPACT_ATOMS: atom_id res chain seq x y z
N MET A 1 19.43 6.84 16.70
CA MET A 1 19.09 5.78 17.69
C MET A 1 18.53 4.50 17.06
N LEU A 2 17.33 4.49 16.46
CA LEU A 2 16.66 3.26 15.97
C LEU A 2 17.48 2.41 14.98
N LYS A 3 18.24 3.04 14.08
CA LYS A 3 19.13 2.34 13.13
C LYS A 3 20.30 1.59 13.80
N HIS A 4 20.67 1.98 15.02
CA HIS A 4 21.79 1.41 15.79
C HIS A 4 21.30 0.49 16.93
N ALA A 5 19.99 0.50 17.21
CA ALA A 5 19.38 -0.30 18.28
C ALA A 5 19.58 -1.81 18.09
N LYS A 6 19.78 -2.31 16.86
CA LYS A 6 19.88 -3.76 16.62
C LYS A 6 21.08 -4.45 17.29
N LYS A 7 22.10 -3.71 17.75
CA LYS A 7 23.36 -4.31 18.26
C LYS A 7 23.57 -4.19 19.78
N ASP A 8 22.82 -3.34 20.48
CA ASP A 8 23.02 -3.08 21.90
C ASP A 8 21.73 -3.36 22.71
N ALA A 9 21.83 -4.16 23.77
CA ALA A 9 20.69 -4.56 24.58
C ALA A 9 20.05 -3.39 25.35
N ALA A 10 20.84 -2.43 25.84
CA ALA A 10 20.34 -1.25 26.55
C ALA A 10 19.63 -0.30 25.57
N VAL A 11 20.16 -0.14 24.35
CA VAL A 11 19.53 0.68 23.31
C VAL A 11 18.21 0.06 22.82
N ARG A 12 18.09 -1.28 22.78
CA ARG A 12 16.81 -1.96 22.50
C ARG A 12 15.79 -1.74 23.60
N ALA A 13 16.16 -1.97 24.86
CA ALA A 13 15.26 -1.79 25.99
C ALA A 13 14.71 -0.34 26.06
N MET A 14 15.58 0.65 25.83
CA MET A 14 15.16 2.05 25.73
C MET A 14 14.24 2.30 24.52
N SER A 15 14.57 1.73 23.35
CA SER A 15 13.70 1.81 22.15
C SER A 15 12.32 1.23 22.41
N ASP A 16 12.21 0.09 23.10
CA ASP A 16 10.93 -0.57 23.41
C ASP A 16 10.10 0.21 24.43
N VAL A 17 10.76 0.87 25.40
CA VAL A 17 10.09 1.78 26.35
C VAL A 17 9.58 3.03 25.61
N LEU A 18 10.38 3.63 24.74
CA LEU A 18 9.99 4.79 23.95
C LEU A 18 8.84 4.45 22.99
N MET A 19 8.91 3.33 22.28
CA MET A 19 7.85 2.88 21.38
C MET A 19 6.52 2.68 22.13
N ARG A 20 6.54 2.02 23.30
CA ARG A 20 5.33 1.86 24.12
C ARG A 20 4.74 3.20 24.58
N ARG A 21 5.58 4.18 24.93
CA ARG A 21 5.12 5.53 25.29
C ARG A 21 4.53 6.27 24.09
N LEU A 22 5.15 6.14 22.92
CA LEU A 22 4.64 6.71 21.67
C LEU A 22 3.32 6.07 21.24
N GLU A 23 3.16 4.75 21.36
CA GLU A 23 1.90 4.05 21.09
C GLU A 23 0.77 4.58 21.96
N THR A 24 0.99 4.73 23.28
CA THR A 24 -0.02 5.31 24.18
C THR A 24 -0.32 6.78 23.91
N TRP A 25 0.63 7.53 23.35
CA TRP A 25 0.47 8.95 23.02
C TRP A 25 -0.32 9.15 21.72
N ILE A 26 -0.23 8.21 20.77
CA ILE A 26 -0.89 8.27 19.45
C ILE A 26 -2.35 7.80 19.51
N ILE A 27 -2.70 6.89 20.42
CA ILE A 27 -4.07 6.37 20.54
C ILE A 27 -4.99 7.47 21.11
N GLY A 28 -6.00 7.90 20.32
CA GLY A 28 -7.03 8.86 20.74
C GLY A 28 -6.70 10.35 20.52
N THR A 29 -5.53 10.66 19.95
CA THR A 29 -5.04 12.04 19.73
C THR A 29 -4.83 12.38 18.25
N LEU A 30 -5.09 11.42 17.36
CA LEU A 30 -5.00 11.60 15.91
C LEU A 30 -6.29 12.15 15.33
N ASP A 31 -6.18 13.23 14.57
CA ASP A 31 -7.24 13.77 13.75
C ASP A 31 -7.03 13.35 12.29
N LEU A 32 -8.05 12.73 11.69
CA LEU A 32 -8.09 12.53 10.23
C LEU A 32 -8.56 13.83 9.56
N LYS A 33 -7.72 14.41 8.69
CA LYS A 33 -8.05 15.64 7.96
C LYS A 33 -7.85 15.45 6.46
N ARG A 34 -8.71 16.07 5.66
CA ARG A 34 -8.53 16.17 4.21
C ARG A 34 -7.45 17.22 3.93
N ILE A 35 -6.49 16.87 3.09
CA ILE A 35 -5.47 17.79 2.58
C ILE A 35 -5.89 18.20 1.16
N THR A 36 -5.88 19.50 0.88
CA THR A 36 -6.27 20.08 -0.40
C THR A 36 -5.21 21.05 -0.88
N TRP A 37 -5.35 21.56 -2.11
CA TRP A 37 -4.46 22.62 -2.59
C TRP A 37 -4.55 23.93 -1.78
N GLY A 38 -5.64 24.12 -1.01
CA GLY A 38 -5.80 25.25 -0.08
C GLY A 38 -5.19 25.01 1.31
N SER A 39 -4.62 23.83 1.58
CA SER A 39 -3.93 23.56 2.84
C SER A 39 -2.63 24.38 2.96
N PRO A 40 -2.10 24.61 4.17
CA PRO A 40 -0.86 25.35 4.36
C PRO A 40 0.28 24.78 3.51
N ALA A 41 1.05 25.66 2.86
CA ALA A 41 2.13 25.27 1.95
C ALA A 41 3.13 24.31 2.61
N TYR A 42 3.41 24.51 3.91
CA TYR A 42 4.23 23.61 4.72
C TYR A 42 3.70 22.17 4.72
N THR A 43 2.40 21.97 4.93
CA THR A 43 1.78 20.63 4.89
C THR A 43 1.93 20.00 3.50
N ILE A 44 1.77 20.78 2.43
CA ILE A 44 1.88 20.31 1.05
C ILE A 44 3.34 19.95 0.70
N GLU A 45 4.31 20.73 1.16
CA GLU A 45 5.75 20.42 1.02
C GLU A 45 6.08 19.07 1.66
N LYS A 46 5.56 18.80 2.86
CA LYS A 46 5.74 17.50 3.54
C LYS A 46 5.16 16.31 2.77
N LEU A 47 4.08 16.49 2.01
CA LEU A 47 3.59 15.44 1.12
C LEU A 47 4.60 15.07 0.04
N GLY A 48 5.31 16.07 -0.51
CA GLY A 48 6.37 15.85 -1.50
C GLY A 48 7.59 15.16 -0.90
N GLU A 49 8.01 15.60 0.30
CA GLU A 49 9.17 15.03 1.01
C GLU A 49 8.95 13.57 1.45
N TYR A 50 7.73 13.23 1.88
CA TYR A 50 7.43 11.95 2.53
C TYR A 50 6.79 10.91 1.60
N GLU A 51 6.56 11.24 0.33
CA GLU A 51 6.07 10.28 -0.66
C GLU A 51 7.13 9.21 -0.96
N ALA A 52 6.93 8.02 -0.39
CA ALA A 52 7.86 6.89 -0.47
C ALA A 52 7.51 5.88 -1.57
N VAL A 53 6.27 5.90 -2.09
CA VAL A 53 5.78 4.90 -3.05
C VAL A 53 5.95 5.36 -4.50
N HIS A 54 5.53 6.60 -4.78
CA HIS A 54 5.54 7.22 -6.11
C HIS A 54 6.10 8.64 -6.06
N ALA A 55 7.43 8.74 -6.06
CA ALA A 55 8.17 10.00 -5.96
C ALA A 55 7.49 11.16 -6.71
N VAL A 56 7.20 12.23 -5.98
CA VAL A 56 6.63 13.46 -6.52
C VAL A 56 7.66 14.13 -7.41
N LYS A 57 7.26 14.50 -8.63
CA LYS A 57 8.19 15.06 -9.62
C LYS A 57 8.32 16.58 -9.56
N SER A 58 7.27 17.28 -9.12
CA SER A 58 7.21 18.74 -9.07
C SER A 58 6.01 19.23 -8.26
N TRP A 59 5.96 20.53 -7.94
CA TRP A 59 4.77 21.16 -7.36
C TRP A 59 3.51 21.03 -8.22
N LEU A 60 3.68 21.05 -9.55
CA LEU A 60 2.57 20.80 -10.47
C LEU A 60 2.04 19.37 -10.36
N ASP A 61 2.93 18.40 -10.10
CA ASP A 61 2.52 17.02 -9.81
C ASP A 61 1.68 16.93 -8.54
N VAL A 62 2.09 17.62 -7.46
CA VAL A 62 1.30 17.67 -6.21
C VAL A 62 -0.06 18.33 -6.44
N LYS A 63 -0.10 19.44 -7.19
CA LYS A 63 -1.34 20.14 -7.53
C LYS A 63 -2.32 19.21 -8.24
N ARG A 64 -1.83 18.44 -9.22
CA ARG A 64 -2.64 17.44 -9.93
C ARG A 64 -3.13 16.33 -8.99
N ARG A 65 -2.29 15.83 -8.09
CA ARG A 65 -2.68 14.81 -7.09
C ARG A 65 -3.66 15.31 -6.03
N LEU A 66 -3.79 16.63 -5.86
CA LEU A 66 -4.78 17.29 -5.00
C LEU A 66 -5.97 17.88 -5.79
N GLY A 67 -5.97 17.69 -7.11
CA GLY A 67 -6.96 18.24 -8.03
C GLY A 67 -8.28 17.48 -8.06
N ASN A 68 -9.10 17.77 -9.08
CA ASN A 68 -10.40 17.13 -9.25
C ASN A 68 -10.27 15.60 -9.43
N GLY A 69 -11.22 14.84 -8.91
CA GLY A 69 -11.19 13.37 -8.95
C GLY A 69 -10.05 12.75 -8.13
N ARG A 70 -9.37 13.54 -7.28
CA ARG A 70 -8.31 13.08 -6.37
C ARG A 70 -8.60 13.51 -4.93
N ARG A 71 -8.12 12.74 -3.97
CA ARG A 71 -8.13 13.08 -2.53
C ARG A 71 -6.80 12.78 -1.90
N CYS A 72 -6.49 13.55 -0.86
CA CYS A 72 -5.45 13.22 0.08
C CYS A 72 -6.02 13.36 1.49
N PHE A 73 -5.79 12.36 2.32
CA PHE A 73 -6.15 12.39 3.74
C PHE A 73 -4.92 12.14 4.57
N GLY A 74 -4.75 12.88 5.66
CA GLY A 74 -3.64 12.72 6.60
C GLY A 74 -4.14 12.53 8.02
N PHE A 75 -3.45 11.70 8.78
CA PHE A 75 -3.56 11.65 10.23
C PHE A 75 -2.57 12.63 10.86
N PHE A 76 -3.07 13.53 11.68
CA PHE A 76 -2.29 14.56 12.36
C PHE A 76 -2.40 14.36 13.87
N HIS A 77 -1.29 14.49 14.57
CA HIS A 77 -1.33 14.57 16.02
C HIS A 77 -1.66 16.01 16.44
N ARG A 78 -2.46 16.22 17.49
CA ARG A 78 -2.85 17.57 17.96
C ARG A 78 -1.67 18.49 18.26
N SER A 79 -0.56 17.94 18.76
CA SER A 79 0.69 18.68 19.02
C SER A 79 1.54 18.94 17.76
N VAL A 80 1.24 18.30 16.63
CA VAL A 80 1.91 18.51 15.34
C VAL A 80 0.84 18.67 14.23
N PRO A 81 0.03 19.74 14.28
CA PRO A 81 -1.21 19.82 13.51
C PRO A 81 -1.01 20.07 12.01
N LEU A 82 0.21 20.39 11.58
CA LEU A 82 0.54 20.73 10.19
C LEU A 82 1.36 19.65 9.48
N GLU A 83 1.83 18.64 10.20
CA GLU A 83 2.65 17.58 9.65
C GLU A 83 1.89 16.25 9.66
N PRO A 84 1.61 15.65 8.48
CA PRO A 84 0.90 14.38 8.43
C PRO A 84 1.83 13.25 8.87
N LEU A 85 1.44 12.52 9.93
CA LEU A 85 2.18 11.36 10.40
C LEU A 85 2.03 10.17 9.45
N VAL A 86 0.82 10.02 8.92
CA VAL A 86 0.45 9.08 7.85
C VAL A 86 -0.43 9.86 6.87
N PHE A 87 -0.23 9.69 5.58
CA PHE A 87 -1.15 10.22 4.59
C PHE A 87 -1.39 9.24 3.45
N VAL A 88 -2.55 9.40 2.81
CA VAL A 88 -3.04 8.49 1.78
C VAL A 88 -3.53 9.28 0.59
N TRP A 89 -3.03 8.90 -0.59
CA TRP A 89 -3.53 9.39 -1.86
C TRP A 89 -4.63 8.48 -2.40
N VAL A 90 -5.73 9.10 -2.83
CA VAL A 90 -6.90 8.42 -3.37
C VAL A 90 -7.24 8.98 -4.73
N ALA A 91 -7.53 8.09 -5.68
CA ALA A 91 -8.11 8.45 -6.97
C ALA A 91 -9.57 8.00 -7.01
N LEU A 92 -10.46 8.90 -7.41
CA LEU A 92 -11.87 8.59 -7.66
C LEU A 92 -12.02 8.16 -9.11
N THR A 93 -12.59 6.98 -9.33
CA THR A 93 -12.68 6.35 -10.65
C THR A 93 -14.03 5.66 -10.84
N ASP A 94 -14.39 5.39 -12.10
CA ASP A 94 -15.58 4.59 -12.42
C ASP A 94 -15.37 3.08 -12.23
N GLU A 95 -14.10 2.64 -12.30
CA GLU A 95 -13.70 1.24 -12.21
C GLU A 95 -12.44 1.06 -11.37
N ILE A 96 -12.24 -0.14 -10.81
CA ILE A 96 -11.01 -0.49 -10.09
C ILE A 96 -9.85 -0.55 -11.11
N SER A 97 -8.85 0.32 -10.94
CA SER A 97 -7.66 0.35 -11.80
C SER A 97 -6.74 -0.85 -11.55
N SER A 98 -6.16 -1.37 -12.64
CA SER A 98 -5.14 -2.43 -12.64
C SER A 98 -3.72 -1.87 -12.84
N ASN A 99 -3.58 -0.58 -13.15
CA ASN A 99 -2.29 0.04 -13.46
C ASN A 99 -2.16 1.40 -12.77
N VAL A 100 -1.05 1.65 -12.10
CA VAL A 100 -0.85 2.90 -11.35
C VAL A 100 -0.39 4.05 -12.24
N GLN A 101 0.29 3.77 -13.35
CA GLN A 101 0.66 4.81 -14.32
C GLN A 101 -0.60 5.48 -14.89
N SER A 102 -1.67 4.72 -15.18
CA SER A 102 -2.93 5.31 -15.67
C SER A 102 -3.54 6.33 -14.69
N ILE A 103 -3.29 6.20 -13.38
CA ILE A 103 -3.74 7.14 -12.35
C ILE A 103 -2.82 8.37 -12.30
N LEU A 104 -1.49 8.16 -12.38
CA LEU A 104 -0.47 9.20 -12.22
C LEU A 104 -0.31 10.09 -13.47
N THR A 105 -0.53 9.54 -14.66
CA THR A 105 -0.37 10.25 -15.95
C THR A 105 -1.70 10.70 -16.53
N GLU A 106 -2.82 10.44 -15.86
CA GLU A 106 -4.13 10.85 -16.32
C GLU A 106 -4.20 12.39 -16.42
N PRO A 107 -4.59 12.95 -17.58
CA PRO A 107 -4.87 14.38 -17.69
C PRO A 107 -6.07 14.77 -16.81
N GLU A 108 -6.12 16.03 -16.39
CA GLU A 108 -7.24 16.56 -15.61
C GLU A 108 -8.56 16.39 -16.39
N GLY A 109 -9.56 15.67 -15.85
CA GLY A 109 -10.90 15.60 -16.46
C GLY A 109 -11.69 14.29 -16.39
N LYS A 110 -11.85 13.67 -15.22
CA LYS A 110 -12.82 12.56 -14.99
C LYS A 110 -13.29 12.53 -13.53
N PRO A 111 -14.37 11.77 -13.27
CA PRO A 111 -15.77 12.16 -13.32
C PRO A 111 -16.09 13.28 -12.31
N ASP A 112 -17.27 13.89 -12.40
CA ASP A 112 -17.76 14.65 -11.25
C ASP A 112 -17.77 13.73 -10.01
N GLU A 113 -17.43 14.27 -8.85
CA GLU A 113 -17.22 13.50 -7.61
C GLU A 113 -18.45 12.64 -7.27
N SER A 114 -19.63 13.11 -7.68
CA SER A 114 -20.93 12.44 -7.54
C SER A 114 -21.09 11.16 -8.37
N SER A 115 -20.27 10.98 -9.41
CA SER A 115 -20.39 9.87 -10.37
C SER A 115 -19.33 8.79 -10.20
N ALA A 116 -18.32 9.02 -9.36
CA ALA A 116 -17.29 8.04 -9.09
C ALA A 116 -17.85 6.81 -8.35
N LYS A 117 -17.53 5.61 -8.85
CA LYS A 117 -17.99 4.33 -8.27
C LYS A 117 -16.94 3.68 -7.38
N CYS A 118 -15.68 4.09 -7.50
CA CYS A 118 -14.54 3.50 -6.83
C CYS A 118 -13.65 4.58 -6.22
N ALA A 119 -13.13 4.30 -5.02
CA ALA A 119 -12.07 5.07 -4.39
C ALA A 119 -10.81 4.20 -4.32
N ILE A 120 -9.80 4.53 -5.11
CA ILE A 120 -8.55 3.77 -5.21
C ILE A 120 -7.50 4.44 -4.35
N PHE A 121 -7.17 3.83 -3.21
CA PHE A 121 -6.02 4.20 -2.39
C PHE A 121 -4.74 3.73 -3.08
N TYR A 122 -4.03 4.62 -3.77
CA TYR A 122 -2.90 4.23 -4.63
C TYR A 122 -1.52 4.49 -4.00
N SER A 123 -1.44 5.22 -2.89
CA SER A 123 -0.21 5.37 -2.11
C SER A 123 -0.53 5.72 -0.65
N ILE A 124 0.13 5.03 0.29
CA ILE A 124 0.04 5.24 1.74
C ILE A 124 1.46 5.47 2.25
N ASN A 125 1.69 6.58 2.95
CA ASN A 125 3.00 7.03 3.39
C ASN A 125 3.02 7.30 4.89
N SER A 126 4.20 7.23 5.51
CA SER A 126 4.42 7.55 6.93
C SER A 126 5.77 8.24 7.13
N GLN A 127 5.95 8.97 8.23
CA GLN A 127 7.19 9.70 8.51
C GLN A 127 8.45 8.81 8.50
N PRO A 128 9.62 9.37 8.08
CA PRO A 128 10.90 8.67 8.11
C PRO A 128 11.37 8.32 9.54
N GLY A 129 10.95 7.16 10.03
CA GLY A 129 11.29 6.67 11.37
C GLY A 129 10.74 5.27 11.67
N LEU A 130 9.86 4.73 10.82
CA LEU A 130 9.05 3.55 11.13
C LEU A 130 9.31 2.29 10.29
N SER A 131 10.28 2.23 9.38
CA SER A 131 10.69 0.94 8.81
C SER A 131 11.97 1.04 7.97
N GLY A 132 12.74 -0.05 7.98
CA GLY A 132 13.98 -0.17 7.24
C GLY A 132 14.06 -1.43 6.39
N ALA A 133 14.94 -1.34 5.40
CA ALA A 133 15.62 -2.38 4.62
C ALA A 133 14.78 -3.20 3.63
N LEU A 134 15.17 -3.20 2.34
CA LEU A 134 16.10 -4.18 1.74
C LEU A 134 16.26 -3.87 0.24
N LYS A 135 17.46 -4.14 -0.27
CA LYS A 135 17.95 -3.90 -1.64
C LYS A 135 18.53 -5.22 -2.14
N HIS A 136 18.49 -5.40 -3.47
CA HIS A 136 19.11 -6.45 -4.28
C HIS A 136 18.15 -7.54 -4.77
N ILE A 137 17.49 -7.25 -5.89
CA ILE A 137 17.56 -8.00 -7.17
C ILE A 137 17.34 -6.95 -8.28
N SER A 138 18.06 -7.06 -9.40
CA SER A 138 17.80 -6.45 -10.73
C SER A 138 19.11 -6.09 -11.43
N GLU A 139 19.76 -7.07 -12.06
CA GLU A 139 20.87 -6.82 -12.98
C GLU A 139 20.64 -7.35 -14.39
N SER A 140 19.46 -7.90 -14.70
CA SER A 140 19.07 -8.23 -16.08
C SER A 140 18.24 -7.09 -16.69
N ARG A 141 18.91 -6.06 -17.22
CA ARG A 141 18.28 -5.10 -18.14
C ARG A 141 17.91 -5.83 -19.44
N GLY A 142 16.67 -5.67 -19.93
CA GLY A 142 16.27 -6.06 -21.29
C GLY A 142 15.17 -7.12 -21.43
N TRP A 143 14.77 -7.84 -20.38
CA TRP A 143 13.69 -8.86 -20.52
C TRP A 143 12.31 -8.22 -20.77
N THR A 144 12.10 -6.98 -20.33
CA THR A 144 10.82 -6.26 -20.46
C THR A 144 10.55 -5.67 -21.84
N SER A 145 11.51 -5.73 -22.78
CA SER A 145 11.36 -5.15 -24.13
C SER A 145 10.82 -6.14 -25.16
N ASP A 146 10.83 -7.45 -24.87
CA ASP A 146 10.34 -8.47 -25.79
C ASP A 146 8.91 -8.92 -25.41
N PRO A 147 7.91 -8.70 -26.29
CA PRO A 147 6.54 -9.15 -26.08
C PRO A 147 6.40 -10.66 -25.82
N GLN A 148 7.25 -11.51 -26.42
CA GLN A 148 7.19 -12.96 -26.24
C GLN A 148 7.62 -13.35 -24.82
N ASN A 149 8.70 -12.76 -24.32
CA ASN A 149 9.14 -12.96 -22.93
C ASN A 149 8.08 -12.48 -21.93
N LEU A 150 7.43 -11.34 -22.20
CA LEU A 150 6.36 -10.81 -21.35
C LEU A 150 5.14 -11.74 -21.30
N ALA A 151 4.73 -12.27 -22.44
CA ALA A 151 3.60 -13.20 -22.52
C ALA A 151 3.89 -14.53 -21.82
N ALA A 152 5.12 -15.05 -21.94
CA ALA A 152 5.55 -16.26 -21.27
C ALA A 152 5.65 -16.10 -19.74
N MET A 153 6.07 -14.92 -19.27
CA MET A 153 6.26 -14.66 -17.84
C MET A 153 4.97 -14.33 -17.08
N GLU A 154 3.97 -13.75 -17.73
CA GLU A 154 2.74 -13.30 -17.04
C GLU A 154 2.11 -14.39 -16.16
N PRO A 155 1.80 -15.61 -16.68
CA PRO A 155 1.10 -16.61 -15.88
C PRO A 155 1.93 -17.06 -14.67
N ALA A 156 3.24 -17.21 -14.86
CA ALA A 156 4.17 -17.64 -13.80
C ALA A 156 4.29 -16.57 -12.70
N VAL A 157 4.49 -15.30 -13.07
CA VAL A 157 4.63 -14.21 -12.09
C VAL A 157 3.33 -13.97 -11.34
N ARG A 158 2.17 -14.02 -12.00
CA ARG A 158 0.87 -13.89 -11.32
C ARG A 158 0.58 -15.05 -10.39
N ALA A 159 0.89 -16.28 -10.78
CA ALA A 159 0.73 -17.46 -9.93
C ALA A 159 1.63 -17.40 -8.68
N LEU A 160 2.92 -17.11 -8.87
CA LEU A 160 3.88 -16.97 -7.77
C LEU A 160 3.52 -15.80 -6.85
N GLY A 161 3.14 -14.65 -7.41
CA GLY A 161 2.73 -13.49 -6.64
C GLY A 161 1.46 -13.73 -5.83
N ALA A 162 0.45 -14.39 -6.42
CA ALA A 162 -0.75 -14.78 -5.69
C ALA A 162 -0.44 -15.79 -4.56
N HIS A 163 0.40 -16.79 -4.83
CA HIS A 163 0.82 -17.75 -3.80
C HIS A 163 1.59 -17.06 -2.66
N TYR A 164 2.51 -16.15 -2.99
CA TYR A 164 3.25 -15.37 -2.01
C TYR A 164 2.32 -14.53 -1.12
N LEU A 165 1.37 -13.79 -1.71
CA LEU A 165 0.43 -12.95 -0.96
C LEU A 165 -0.53 -13.75 -0.07
N VAL A 166 -0.94 -14.95 -0.50
CA VAL A 166 -1.93 -15.75 0.23
C VAL A 166 -1.30 -16.69 1.26
N ASN A 167 -0.22 -17.38 0.88
CA ASN A 167 0.32 -18.52 1.63
C ASN A 167 1.64 -18.23 2.34
N ALA A 168 2.43 -17.25 1.90
CA ALA A 168 3.66 -16.91 2.62
C ALA A 168 3.32 -16.14 3.90
N LYS A 169 3.74 -16.67 5.06
CA LYS A 169 3.40 -16.11 6.38
C LYS A 169 4.64 -15.77 7.19
N ARG A 170 4.48 -14.80 8.11
CA ARG A 170 5.39 -14.52 9.22
C ARG A 170 4.60 -14.58 10.51
N GLY A 171 4.75 -15.69 11.24
CA GLY A 171 3.82 -16.04 12.31
C GLY A 171 2.42 -16.31 11.73
N LYS A 172 1.38 -15.67 12.28
CA LYS A 172 0.02 -15.73 11.74
C LYS A 172 -0.25 -14.74 10.61
N GLY A 173 0.56 -13.69 10.49
CA GLY A 173 0.39 -12.63 9.51
C GLY A 173 0.96 -12.98 8.13
N ALA A 174 0.58 -12.22 7.12
CA ALA A 174 1.16 -12.30 5.78
C ALA A 174 2.64 -11.90 5.84
N LEU A 175 3.46 -12.56 5.03
CA LEU A 175 4.89 -12.25 4.95
C LEU A 175 5.13 -10.85 4.38
N ASP A 176 4.36 -10.48 3.35
CA ASP A 176 4.42 -9.17 2.74
C ASP A 176 3.92 -8.08 3.70
N PRO A 177 4.72 -7.03 3.96
CA PRO A 177 4.35 -6.00 4.93
C PRO A 177 3.15 -5.16 4.49
N VAL A 178 2.97 -4.92 3.19
CA VAL A 178 1.84 -4.14 2.65
C VAL A 178 0.56 -4.97 2.69
N ALA A 179 0.64 -6.25 2.31
CA ALA A 179 -0.47 -7.19 2.48
C ALA A 179 -0.89 -7.28 3.94
N ASN A 180 0.07 -7.47 4.84
CA ASN A 180 -0.21 -7.57 6.27
C ASN A 180 -0.87 -6.31 6.82
N PHE A 181 -0.49 -5.11 6.33
CA PHE A 181 -1.15 -3.87 6.69
C PHE A 181 -2.61 -3.84 6.23
N HIS A 182 -2.91 -4.10 4.95
CA HIS A 182 -4.27 -4.01 4.44
C HIS A 182 -5.21 -5.07 5.03
N LEU A 183 -4.73 -6.31 5.13
CA LEU A 183 -5.49 -7.44 5.67
C LEU A 183 -5.79 -7.25 7.16
N ARG A 184 -4.82 -6.72 7.92
CA ARG A 184 -5.05 -6.34 9.32
C ARG A 184 -6.02 -5.17 9.45
N ASN A 185 -6.22 -4.36 8.43
CA ASN A 185 -7.26 -3.33 8.41
C ASN A 185 -8.60 -3.85 7.83
N GLY A 186 -8.77 -5.15 7.64
CA GLY A 186 -10.04 -5.76 7.20
C GLY A 186 -10.27 -5.80 5.68
N ALA A 187 -9.24 -5.50 4.88
CA ALA A 187 -9.36 -5.59 3.43
C ALA A 187 -9.44 -7.04 2.94
N CYS A 188 -10.07 -7.23 1.79
CA CYS A 188 -9.98 -8.45 1.01
C CYS A 188 -8.85 -8.35 -0.03
N LEU A 189 -8.11 -9.42 -0.28
CA LEU A 189 -7.32 -9.51 -1.51
C LEU A 189 -8.28 -9.69 -2.70
N HIS A 190 -8.23 -8.78 -3.67
CA HIS A 190 -9.20 -8.75 -4.77
C HIS A 190 -8.65 -9.41 -6.05
N ARG A 191 -7.46 -8.97 -6.49
CA ARG A 191 -6.79 -9.49 -7.69
C ARG A 191 -5.30 -9.16 -7.71
N VAL A 192 -4.55 -9.86 -8.56
CA VAL A 192 -3.15 -9.56 -8.89
C VAL A 192 -3.04 -8.99 -10.30
N ASN A 193 -2.34 -7.87 -10.43
CA ASN A 193 -2.21 -7.08 -11.65
C ASN A 193 -0.80 -7.25 -12.24
N TRP A 194 -0.73 -7.95 -13.37
CA TRP A 194 0.50 -7.98 -14.17
C TRP A 194 0.79 -6.59 -14.74
N ARG A 195 2.06 -6.16 -14.64
CA ARG A 195 2.52 -4.83 -15.07
C ARG A 195 1.69 -3.68 -14.46
N GLY A 196 1.24 -3.86 -13.21
CA GLY A 196 0.57 -2.80 -12.46
C GLY A 196 1.46 -1.60 -12.17
N ASN A 197 2.79 -1.80 -12.05
CA ASN A 197 3.78 -0.73 -11.94
C ASN A 197 5.00 -0.99 -12.84
N THR A 198 5.04 -0.33 -14.00
CA THR A 198 6.14 -0.48 -14.98
C THR A 198 7.32 0.44 -14.72
N ALA A 199 7.27 1.28 -13.68
CA ALA A 199 8.42 2.09 -13.30
C ALA A 199 9.58 1.19 -12.85
N TYR A 200 10.81 1.70 -13.00
CA TYR A 200 12.02 0.97 -12.61
C TYR A 200 11.95 0.45 -11.16
N SER A 201 11.42 1.23 -10.23
CA SER A 201 11.22 0.79 -8.83
C SER A 201 10.26 -0.38 -8.71
N GLY A 202 9.13 -0.36 -9.41
CA GLY A 202 8.13 -1.44 -9.40
C GLY A 202 8.66 -2.74 -10.00
N LEU A 203 9.39 -2.65 -11.12
CA LEU A 203 10.07 -3.80 -11.73
C LEU A 203 11.10 -4.43 -10.78
N ARG A 204 11.83 -3.60 -10.02
CA ARG A 204 12.81 -4.09 -9.04
C ARG A 204 12.20 -4.70 -7.78
N GLN A 205 11.07 -4.17 -7.32
CA GLN A 205 10.44 -4.59 -6.07
C GLN A 205 9.63 -5.87 -6.25
N SER A 206 8.88 -5.97 -7.35
CA SER A 206 7.86 -7.01 -7.53
C SER A 206 7.70 -7.47 -8.99
N LEU A 207 8.71 -7.29 -9.84
CA LEU A 207 8.61 -7.54 -11.29
C LEU A 207 7.45 -6.76 -11.96
N GLY A 208 7.08 -5.62 -11.38
CA GLY A 208 5.97 -4.79 -11.82
C GLY A 208 4.59 -5.33 -11.46
N LEU A 209 4.52 -6.42 -10.68
CA LEU A 209 3.26 -6.94 -10.14
C LEU A 209 2.71 -5.97 -9.09
N MET A 210 1.43 -5.67 -9.18
CA MET A 210 0.66 -5.04 -8.09
C MET A 210 -0.52 -5.92 -7.70
N CYS A 211 -1.22 -5.56 -6.65
CA CYS A 211 -2.49 -6.18 -6.29
C CYS A 211 -3.49 -5.10 -5.91
N ASN A 212 -4.78 -5.43 -5.97
CA ASN A 212 -5.82 -4.59 -5.38
C ASN A 212 -6.27 -5.23 -4.07
N TYR A 213 -6.27 -4.44 -3.00
CA TYR A 213 -7.02 -4.73 -1.78
C TYR A 213 -8.34 -4.00 -1.86
N ASN A 214 -9.44 -4.71 -1.60
CA ASN A 214 -10.78 -4.16 -1.67
C ASN A 214 -11.40 -4.14 -0.26
N TYR A 215 -11.85 -2.97 0.17
CA TYR A 215 -12.53 -2.78 1.44
C TYR A 215 -14.04 -2.87 1.22
N VAL A 216 -14.60 -4.05 1.48
CA VAL A 216 -16.05 -4.26 1.49
C VAL A 216 -16.55 -3.85 2.87
N LEU A 217 -17.16 -2.67 2.98
CA LEU A 217 -17.46 -2.00 4.26
C LEU A 217 -18.15 -2.93 5.26
N ASP A 218 -19.19 -3.64 4.83
CA ASP A 218 -19.99 -4.54 5.68
C ASP A 218 -19.24 -5.80 6.16
N ARG A 219 -18.00 -6.01 5.70
CA ARG A 219 -17.16 -7.16 6.05
C ARG A 219 -15.84 -6.77 6.71
N VAL A 220 -15.54 -5.48 6.87
CA VAL A 220 -14.23 -5.00 7.34
C VAL A 220 -13.92 -5.54 8.74
N GLU A 221 -14.87 -5.47 9.67
CA GLU A 221 -14.70 -5.93 11.05
C GLU A 221 -14.48 -7.45 11.11
N ASP A 222 -15.36 -8.23 10.46
CA ASP A 222 -15.24 -9.68 10.38
C ASP A 222 -13.92 -10.14 9.75
N ASN A 223 -13.50 -9.49 8.67
CA ASN A 223 -12.24 -9.78 7.99
C ASN A 223 -11.05 -9.48 8.91
N ASN A 224 -11.06 -8.34 9.61
CA ASN A 224 -10.04 -7.96 10.59
C ASN A 224 -9.94 -9.04 11.68
N ASP A 225 -11.07 -9.40 12.29
CA ASP A 225 -11.12 -10.36 13.39
C ASP A 225 -10.56 -11.72 12.97
N ARG A 226 -11.00 -12.24 11.82
CA ARG A 226 -10.52 -13.53 11.29
C ARG A 226 -9.03 -13.49 10.96
N TYR A 227 -8.54 -12.39 10.36
CA TYR A 227 -7.14 -12.24 10.04
C TYR A 227 -6.26 -12.16 11.30
N VAL A 228 -6.64 -11.33 12.27
CA VAL A 228 -5.87 -11.13 13.51
C VAL A 228 -5.84 -12.42 14.34
N ARG A 229 -6.96 -13.14 14.44
CA ARG A 229 -7.06 -14.36 15.26
C ARG A 229 -6.43 -15.57 14.59
N PHE A 230 -6.72 -15.77 13.30
CA PHE A 230 -6.46 -17.02 12.58
C PHE A 230 -5.51 -16.88 11.38
N GLY A 231 -5.14 -15.65 10.98
CA GLY A 231 -4.31 -15.42 9.79
C GLY A 231 -5.04 -15.65 8.46
N GLU A 232 -6.37 -15.75 8.51
CA GLU A 232 -7.22 -16.01 7.36
C GLU A 232 -7.36 -14.80 6.45
N ILE A 233 -7.14 -15.00 5.16
CA ILE A 233 -7.19 -13.95 4.15
C ILE A 233 -8.53 -14.00 3.43
N ALA A 234 -9.31 -12.92 3.54
CA ALA A 234 -10.56 -12.77 2.82
C ALA A 234 -10.33 -12.41 1.35
N LEU A 235 -11.15 -12.98 0.46
CA LEU A 235 -11.18 -12.64 -0.95
C LEU A 235 -12.47 -11.89 -1.30
N SER A 236 -12.44 -11.09 -2.37
CA SER A 236 -13.61 -10.34 -2.88
C SER A 236 -13.77 -10.34 -4.40
N GLY A 237 -12.85 -10.96 -5.14
CA GLY A 237 -12.87 -10.99 -6.60
C GLY A 237 -12.76 -12.42 -7.14
N ASN A 238 -12.87 -12.52 -8.46
CA ASN A 238 -12.82 -13.79 -9.19
C ASN A 238 -11.47 -14.00 -9.90
N ASP A 239 -10.37 -13.40 -9.37
CA ASP A 239 -9.05 -13.61 -9.95
C ASP A 239 -8.62 -15.07 -9.75
N LYS A 240 -8.52 -15.80 -10.86
CA LYS A 240 -8.21 -17.23 -10.88
C LYS A 240 -6.90 -17.59 -10.17
N TYR A 241 -5.90 -16.71 -10.18
CA TYR A 241 -4.62 -16.97 -9.53
C TYR A 241 -4.74 -16.85 -8.02
N VAL A 242 -5.50 -15.86 -7.54
CA VAL A 242 -5.77 -15.69 -6.11
C VAL A 242 -6.63 -16.84 -5.57
N GLN A 243 -7.68 -17.24 -6.31
CA GLN A 243 -8.52 -18.38 -5.94
C GLN A 243 -7.72 -19.70 -5.92
N ALA A 244 -6.89 -19.95 -6.94
CA ALA A 244 -6.02 -21.12 -6.98
C ALA A 244 -5.01 -21.13 -5.82
N ALA A 245 -4.43 -19.97 -5.47
CA ALA A 245 -3.52 -19.85 -4.33
C ALA A 245 -4.22 -20.15 -3.00
N GLN A 246 -5.46 -19.70 -2.80
CA GLN A 246 -6.24 -19.99 -1.60
C GLN A 246 -6.60 -21.49 -1.51
N ALA A 247 -7.01 -22.10 -2.62
CA ALA A 247 -7.33 -23.54 -2.66
C ALA A 247 -6.10 -24.41 -2.36
N ALA A 248 -4.93 -24.04 -2.87
CA ALA A 248 -3.68 -24.77 -2.62
C ALA A 248 -3.17 -24.68 -1.17
N GLY A 249 -3.53 -23.60 -0.44
CA GLY A 249 -3.13 -23.38 0.95
C GLY A 249 -4.07 -23.98 1.99
N ALA A 250 -5.30 -24.34 1.60
CA ALA A 250 -6.24 -25.03 2.47
C ALA A 250 -5.72 -26.46 2.71
N LYS A 251 -5.14 -26.72 3.89
CA LYS A 251 -4.82 -28.10 4.29
C LYS A 251 -6.10 -28.96 4.15
N PRO A 252 -6.02 -30.18 3.62
CA PRO A 252 -7.17 -31.08 3.63
C PRO A 252 -7.65 -31.23 5.08
N LYS A 253 -8.96 -31.07 5.29
CA LYS A 253 -9.58 -31.44 6.57
C LYS A 253 -9.39 -32.95 6.71
N LEU A 254 -8.43 -33.36 7.54
CA LEU A 254 -8.34 -34.71 8.08
C LEU A 254 -9.38 -34.87 9.19
#